data_AF-A0A2T3W3Q1-F1
#
_entry.id   AF-A0A2T3W3Q1-F1
#
_cell.length_a   1.000
_cell.length_b   1.000
_cell.length_c   1.000
_cell.angle_alpha   90.00
_cell.angle_beta   90.00
_cell.angle_gamma   90.00
#
_symmetry.space_group_name_H-M   'P 1'
#
loop_
_entity.id
_entity.type
_entity.pdbx_description
1 polymer ?
#
loop_
_entity_poly.entity_id
_entity_poly.type
_entity_poly.pdbx_seq_one_letter_code
_entity_poly.pdbx_strand_id
1 'polypeptide(L)'
;MAVAQPPPPHFHSLSHTVLRHPGRQPSSGGIDPVSPPAFRELEVTCGHSAVEPERVDARRIVEVLIEPGSYQLWVTFNGSQTHRVDLQPLLQLETHRSLRLRTLFPRISLTPEGDHLVWPGGVRVDTSSLLHEPGAPLPVRTVAVIPSAQRYRPLLPYLQFQQPHTYLRPAPIEPMEVQRVLNLRTSELNQILRGSNVPAEPLLNRLYDLGMFLTGHFAPEHLYALMRRPWRYGQQQHPHQPLLHTMLGCLQHGRPDLIERPCLLIATGHEMPFAHQ
;
A
#
# COMPACT_ATOMS: atom_id res chain seq x y z
N MET A 1 -37.79 20.93 32.07
CA MET A 1 -38.19 19.84 31.14
C MET A 1 -36.98 18.93 30.98
N ALA A 2 -37.03 17.71 31.52
CA ALA A 2 -35.92 16.76 31.43
C ALA A 2 -36.07 15.94 30.14
N VAL A 3 -35.04 15.95 29.31
CA VAL A 3 -34.98 15.18 28.06
C VAL A 3 -34.45 13.78 28.40
N ALA A 4 -35.28 12.76 28.20
CA ALA A 4 -34.93 11.37 28.40
C ALA A 4 -33.94 10.89 27.32
N GLN A 5 -32.86 10.23 27.74
CA GLN A 5 -31.92 9.59 26.82
C GLN A 5 -32.49 8.25 26.31
N PRO A 6 -32.28 7.91 25.02
CA PRO A 6 -32.71 6.63 24.47
C PRO A 6 -31.81 5.48 24.94
N PRO A 7 -32.34 4.26 25.06
CA PRO A 7 -31.59 3.10 25.52
C PRO A 7 -30.60 2.61 24.44
N PRO A 8 -29.49 1.96 24.86
CA PRO A 8 -28.49 1.43 23.94
C PRO A 8 -29.02 0.19 23.19
N PRO A 9 -28.51 -0.08 21.97
CA PRO A 9 -28.94 -1.21 21.16
C PRO A 9 -28.41 -2.55 21.71
N HIS A 10 -29.30 -3.54 21.79
CA HIS A 10 -28.97 -4.92 22.11
C HIS A 10 -28.32 -5.62 20.91
N PHE A 11 -27.09 -6.08 21.06
CA PHE A 11 -26.44 -6.98 20.11
C PHE A 11 -26.80 -8.43 20.43
N HIS A 12 -27.49 -9.09 19.51
CA HIS A 12 -27.73 -10.53 19.56
C HIS A 12 -26.46 -11.29 19.15
N SER A 13 -25.88 -12.02 20.12
CA SER A 13 -24.78 -12.96 19.90
C SER A 13 -25.30 -14.22 19.21
N LEU A 14 -24.93 -14.44 17.95
CA LEU A 14 -25.19 -15.68 17.24
C LEU A 14 -24.02 -16.65 17.45
N SER A 15 -24.26 -17.67 18.27
CA SER A 15 -23.34 -18.79 18.47
C SER A 15 -23.41 -19.74 17.28
N HIS A 16 -22.31 -19.88 16.52
CA HIS A 16 -22.18 -20.88 15.46
C HIS A 16 -21.59 -22.18 16.00
N THR A 17 -22.37 -23.25 15.89
CA THR A 17 -22.00 -24.64 16.18
C THR A 17 -21.06 -25.17 15.09
N VAL A 18 -19.84 -25.59 15.47
CA VAL A 18 -18.86 -26.22 14.58
C VAL A 18 -19.12 -27.73 14.51
N LEU A 19 -19.57 -28.22 13.36
CA LEU A 19 -19.61 -29.65 13.04
C LEU A 19 -18.19 -30.13 12.66
N ARG A 20 -17.66 -31.07 13.45
CA ARG A 20 -16.42 -31.81 13.15
C ARG A 20 -16.71 -32.95 12.16
N HIS A 21 -15.94 -33.03 11.08
CA HIS A 21 -15.83 -34.24 10.24
C HIS A 21 -14.53 -35.00 10.55
N PRO A 22 -14.55 -36.36 10.49
CA PRO A 22 -13.42 -37.18 10.88
C PRO A 22 -12.49 -37.52 9.71
N GLY A 23 -11.19 -37.43 9.99
CA GLY A 23 -10.18 -38.45 9.73
C GLY A 23 -9.97 -38.98 8.31
N ARG A 24 -8.83 -38.62 7.70
CA ARG A 24 -8.18 -39.45 6.69
C ARG A 24 -6.67 -39.48 6.96
N GLN A 25 -6.18 -40.63 7.41
CA GLN A 25 -4.74 -40.92 7.53
C GLN A 25 -4.17 -41.23 6.13
N PRO A 26 -2.98 -40.72 5.77
CA PRO A 26 -2.18 -41.28 4.71
C PRO A 26 -1.17 -42.30 5.23
N SER A 27 -1.10 -43.38 4.47
CA SER A 27 -0.20 -44.53 4.54
C SER A 27 1.28 -44.15 4.40
N SER A 28 2.09 -44.72 5.28
CA SER A 28 3.55 -44.73 5.27
C SER A 28 4.11 -45.57 4.12
N GLY A 29 4.75 -44.93 3.15
CA GLY A 29 5.61 -45.57 2.15
C GLY A 29 7.08 -45.39 2.55
N GLY A 30 7.80 -46.50 2.69
CA GLY A 30 9.23 -46.53 3.02
C GLY A 30 10.10 -46.00 1.88
N ILE A 31 11.15 -45.27 2.25
CA ILE A 31 12.22 -44.82 1.37
C ILE A 31 13.53 -45.36 1.96
N ASP A 32 14.28 -46.08 1.13
CA ASP A 32 15.58 -46.65 1.46
C ASP A 32 16.65 -45.56 1.72
N PRO A 33 17.60 -45.79 2.64
CA PRO A 33 18.67 -44.84 2.92
C PRO A 33 19.76 -44.88 1.83
N VAL A 34 19.93 -43.76 1.13
CA VAL A 34 21.06 -43.51 0.22
C VAL A 34 22.26 -43.00 1.03
N SER A 35 23.39 -43.68 0.88
CA SER A 35 24.67 -43.34 1.49
C SER A 35 25.17 -41.93 1.11
N PRO A 36 25.74 -41.17 2.07
CA PRO A 36 26.37 -39.88 1.77
C PRO A 36 27.78 -40.07 1.15
N PRO A 37 28.17 -39.25 0.16
CA PRO A 37 29.54 -39.23 -0.33
C PRO A 37 30.47 -38.47 0.63
N ALA A 38 31.74 -38.87 0.57
CA ALA A 38 32.83 -38.44 1.45
C ALA A 38 33.06 -36.93 1.50
N PHE A 39 33.21 -36.41 2.72
CA PHE A 39 33.76 -35.09 3.02
C PHE A 39 35.23 -35.03 2.60
N ARG A 40 35.58 -34.11 1.70
CA ARG A 40 36.94 -33.63 1.50
C ARG A 40 37.13 -32.40 2.38
N GLU A 41 38.02 -32.51 3.35
CA GLU A 41 38.57 -31.38 4.11
C GLU A 41 39.29 -30.44 3.14
N LEU A 42 38.76 -29.22 3.00
CA LEU A 42 39.45 -28.10 2.38
C LEU A 42 40.00 -27.23 3.50
N GLU A 43 41.33 -27.11 3.52
CA GLU A 43 42.12 -26.33 4.44
C GLU A 43 41.66 -24.86 4.45
N VAL A 44 41.19 -24.42 5.63
CA VAL A 44 40.83 -23.04 5.91
C VAL A 44 42.12 -22.24 6.07
N THR A 45 42.46 -21.45 5.06
CA THR A 45 43.48 -20.41 5.17
C THR A 45 42.86 -19.19 5.85
N CYS A 46 43.25 -18.93 7.11
CA CYS A 46 42.89 -17.72 7.86
C CYS A 46 43.58 -16.49 7.25
N GLY A 47 43.02 -15.97 6.15
CA GLY A 47 43.27 -14.61 5.70
C GLY A 47 42.68 -13.63 6.71
N HIS A 48 43.53 -12.87 7.39
CA HIS A 48 43.13 -11.71 8.18
C HIS A 48 42.60 -10.63 7.22
N SER A 49 41.33 -10.76 6.80
CA SER A 49 40.59 -9.65 6.21
C SER A 49 40.45 -8.59 7.30
N ALA A 50 41.09 -7.45 7.07
CA ALA A 50 40.74 -6.22 7.73
C ALA A 50 39.22 -6.04 7.58
N VAL A 51 38.51 -6.12 8.70
CA VAL A 51 37.10 -5.76 8.78
C VAL A 51 37.06 -4.27 8.48
N GLU A 52 36.81 -3.91 7.22
CA GLU A 52 36.43 -2.55 6.89
C GLU A 52 35.25 -2.20 7.80
N PRO A 53 35.29 -1.06 8.50
CA PRO A 53 34.16 -0.65 9.33
C PRO A 53 32.95 -0.63 8.42
N GLU A 54 31.98 -1.49 8.74
CA GLU A 54 30.69 -1.60 8.10
C GLU A 54 30.17 -0.17 7.96
N ARG A 55 30.29 0.39 6.74
CA ARG A 55 29.84 1.75 6.47
C ARG A 55 28.38 1.74 6.86
N VAL A 56 28.02 2.49 7.89
CA VAL A 56 26.64 2.76 8.28
C VAL A 56 25.91 3.03 6.98
N ASP A 57 25.07 2.08 6.54
CA ASP A 57 24.51 2.07 5.20
C ASP A 57 23.83 3.42 5.00
N ALA A 58 24.42 4.25 4.14
CA ALA A 58 23.87 5.56 3.84
C ALA A 58 22.43 5.31 3.35
N ARG A 59 21.46 5.90 4.05
CA ARG A 59 20.04 5.70 3.76
C ARG A 59 19.71 6.37 2.43
N ARG A 60 19.84 5.64 1.34
CA ARG A 60 19.58 6.15 -0.02
C ARG A 60 18.10 6.06 -0.34
N ILE A 61 17.58 7.10 -0.97
CA ILE A 61 16.24 7.12 -1.54
C ILE A 61 16.25 6.23 -2.78
N VAL A 62 15.40 5.21 -2.77
CA VAL A 62 15.25 4.26 -3.89
C VAL A 62 13.94 4.50 -4.65
N GLU A 63 12.98 5.19 -4.04
CA GLU A 63 11.72 5.53 -4.69
C GLU A 63 11.10 6.78 -4.08
N VAL A 64 10.39 7.53 -4.91
CA VAL A 64 9.49 8.60 -4.47
C VAL A 64 8.15 8.51 -5.19
N LEU A 65 7.06 8.59 -4.42
CA LEU A 65 5.70 8.64 -4.94
C LEU A 65 4.99 9.90 -4.42
N ILE A 66 4.17 10.52 -5.26
CA ILE A 66 3.42 11.72 -4.88
C ILE A 66 2.04 11.32 -4.36
N GLU A 67 1.63 11.90 -3.23
CA GLU A 67 0.27 11.76 -2.73
C GLU A 67 -0.69 12.68 -3.52
N PRO A 68 -1.67 12.14 -4.26
CA PRO A 68 -2.52 12.94 -5.14
C PRO A 68 -3.30 14.02 -4.40
N GLY A 69 -3.24 15.25 -4.91
CA GLY A 69 -4.00 16.40 -4.39
C GLY A 69 -3.42 17.05 -3.14
N SER A 70 -2.19 16.69 -2.74
CA SER A 70 -1.50 17.26 -1.59
C SER A 70 -0.02 17.52 -1.89
N TYR A 71 0.68 18.23 -1.01
CA TYR A 71 2.13 18.41 -1.08
C TYR A 71 2.87 17.38 -0.22
N GLN A 72 2.40 16.14 -0.26
CA GLN A 72 2.98 15.03 0.49
C GLN A 72 3.61 14.01 -0.45
N LEU A 73 4.67 13.38 0.03
CA LEU A 73 5.42 12.37 -0.70
C LEU A 73 5.54 11.11 0.15
N TRP A 74 5.55 9.97 -0.52
CA TRP A 74 6.05 8.72 0.05
C TRP A 74 7.49 8.55 -0.45
N VAL A 75 8.44 8.55 0.47
CA VAL A 75 9.86 8.40 0.20
C VAL A 75 10.32 7.06 0.75
N THR A 76 10.80 6.17 -0.12
CA THR A 76 11.32 4.87 0.29
C THR A 76 12.83 4.87 0.30
N PHE A 77 13.38 4.38 1.40
CA PHE A 77 14.82 4.21 1.57
C PHE A 77 15.22 2.75 1.37
N ASN A 78 16.49 2.51 1.00
CA ASN A 78 17.09 1.18 0.87
C ASN A 78 16.93 0.28 2.12
N GLY A 79 16.69 0.85 3.30
CA GLY A 79 16.46 0.15 4.57
C GLY A 79 15.04 -0.39 4.80
N SER A 80 14.25 -0.69 3.75
CA SER A 80 12.89 -1.28 3.84
C SER A 80 11.81 -0.44 4.52
N GLN A 81 12.06 0.85 4.77
CA GLN A 81 11.08 1.78 5.32
C GLN A 81 10.66 2.82 4.28
N THR A 82 9.39 3.21 4.34
CA THR A 82 8.80 4.27 3.54
C THR A 82 8.24 5.34 4.49
N HIS A 83 8.69 6.56 4.28
CA HIS A 83 8.28 7.73 5.05
C HIS A 83 7.25 8.52 4.24
N ARG A 84 6.10 8.79 4.86
CA ARG A 84 5.18 9.81 4.35
C ARG A 84 5.62 11.16 4.88
N VAL A 85 6.06 12.05 4.00
CA VAL A 85 6.60 13.37 4.34
C VAL A 85 5.67 14.45 3.80
N ASP A 86 5.32 15.39 4.64
CA ASP A 86 4.57 16.60 4.31
C ASP A 86 5.54 17.76 4.07
N LEU A 87 5.51 18.28 2.85
CA LEU A 87 6.35 19.39 2.41
C LEU A 87 5.68 20.75 2.59
N GLN A 88 4.46 20.83 3.13
CA GLN A 88 3.78 22.11 3.37
C GLN A 88 4.63 23.13 4.15
N PRO A 89 5.42 22.75 5.19
CA PRO A 89 6.30 23.70 5.88
C PRO A 89 7.40 24.26 4.96
N LEU A 90 7.98 23.41 4.10
CA LEU A 90 8.99 23.80 3.11
C LEU A 90 8.47 24.88 2.17
N LEU A 91 7.21 24.78 1.76
CA LEU A 91 6.57 25.72 0.85
C LEU A 91 6.42 27.13 1.42
N GLN A 92 6.62 27.34 2.72
CA GLN A 92 6.62 28.67 3.34
C GLN A 92 7.93 29.42 3.10
N LEU A 93 9.03 28.70 2.82
CA LEU A 93 10.30 29.32 2.46
C LEU A 93 10.21 29.94 1.07
N GLU A 94 10.69 31.18 0.95
CA GLU A 94 10.67 31.91 -0.32
C GLU A 94 11.38 31.17 -1.45
N THR A 95 12.50 30.52 -1.12
CA THR A 95 13.31 29.69 -2.02
C THR A 95 12.57 28.47 -2.59
N HIS A 96 11.49 28.03 -1.95
CA HIS A 96 10.75 26.81 -2.30
C HIS A 96 9.29 27.07 -2.71
N ARG A 97 8.85 28.35 -2.77
CA ARG A 97 7.46 28.69 -3.15
C ARG A 97 7.07 28.21 -4.55
N SER A 98 8.04 28.05 -5.46
CA SER A 98 7.80 27.54 -6.81
C SER A 98 7.20 26.14 -6.83
N LEU A 99 7.47 25.31 -5.80
CA LEU A 99 6.87 23.98 -5.65
C LEU A 99 5.35 24.04 -5.44
N ARG A 100 4.76 25.20 -5.13
CA ARG A 100 3.30 25.38 -5.08
C ARG A 100 2.65 25.25 -6.47
N LEU A 101 3.42 25.42 -7.55
CA LEU A 101 2.91 25.30 -8.91
C LEU A 101 2.49 23.85 -9.20
N ARG A 102 1.21 23.68 -9.56
CA ARG A 102 0.58 22.36 -9.82
C ARG A 102 1.30 21.54 -10.89
N THR A 103 1.96 22.19 -11.83
CA THR A 103 2.70 21.55 -12.93
C THR A 103 4.13 21.20 -12.56
N LEU A 104 4.70 21.83 -11.53
CA LEU A 104 6.09 21.64 -11.13
C LEU A 104 6.23 20.52 -10.10
N PHE A 105 5.41 20.55 -9.04
CA PHE A 105 5.48 19.57 -7.96
C PHE A 105 5.49 18.11 -8.43
N PRO A 106 4.67 17.71 -9.43
CA PRO A 106 4.64 16.33 -9.88
C PRO A 106 5.88 15.88 -10.68
N ARG A 107 6.78 16.80 -11.02
CA ARG A 107 8.00 16.53 -11.81
C ARG A 107 9.23 16.21 -10.97
N ILE A 108 9.01 15.82 -9.71
CA ILE A 108 10.07 15.35 -8.83
C ILE A 108 10.84 14.19 -9.46
N SER A 109 12.16 14.20 -9.28
CA SER A 109 13.06 13.11 -9.67
C SER A 109 14.08 12.84 -8.57
N LEU A 110 14.66 11.64 -8.58
CA LEU A 110 15.78 11.28 -7.70
C LEU A 110 17.11 11.62 -8.38
N THR A 111 18.12 12.01 -7.61
CA THR A 111 19.50 11.99 -8.12
C THR A 111 19.98 10.56 -8.34
N PRO A 112 20.96 10.32 -9.24
CA PRO A 112 21.50 8.98 -9.49
C PRO A 112 22.01 8.26 -8.23
N GLU A 113 22.52 9.02 -7.26
CA GLU A 113 23.05 8.51 -6.00
C GLU A 113 21.95 8.17 -4.98
N GLY A 114 20.74 8.70 -5.18
CA GLY A 114 19.62 8.54 -4.24
C GLY A 114 19.70 9.45 -3.01
N ASP A 115 20.54 10.47 -3.01
CA ASP A 115 20.76 11.33 -1.83
C ASP A 115 19.83 12.55 -1.78
N HIS A 116 19.19 12.89 -2.92
CA HIS A 116 18.33 14.06 -3.01
C HIS A 116 17.08 13.81 -3.87
N LEU A 117 16.00 14.49 -3.48
CA LEU A 117 14.86 14.79 -4.32
C LEU A 117 15.11 16.08 -5.08
N VAL A 118 14.84 16.12 -6.38
CA VAL A 118 15.09 17.28 -7.25
C VAL A 118 13.86 17.61 -8.04
N TRP A 119 13.56 18.92 -8.18
CA TRP A 119 12.55 19.43 -9.09
C TRP A 119 13.19 20.27 -10.21
N PRO A 120 12.53 20.41 -11.36
CA PRO A 120 12.95 21.36 -12.38
C PRO A 120 13.10 22.78 -11.78
N GLY A 121 14.12 23.51 -12.19
CA GLY A 121 14.43 24.82 -11.61
C GLY A 121 15.34 24.79 -10.38
N GLY A 122 15.86 23.61 -10.00
CA GLY A 122 17.00 23.49 -9.07
C GLY A 122 16.64 23.36 -7.60
N VAL A 123 15.35 23.24 -7.26
CA VAL A 123 14.93 22.94 -5.88
C VAL A 123 15.36 21.52 -5.51
N ARG A 124 16.01 21.38 -4.35
CA ARG A 124 16.54 20.12 -3.84
C ARG A 124 16.15 19.91 -2.39
N VAL A 125 15.81 18.67 -2.04
CA VAL A 125 15.58 18.24 -0.66
C VAL A 125 16.45 17.02 -0.40
N ASP A 126 17.35 17.13 0.57
CA ASP A 126 18.28 16.07 0.93
C ASP A 126 17.65 15.03 1.87
N THR A 127 18.25 13.83 1.93
CA THR A 127 17.83 12.74 2.81
C THR A 127 17.77 13.13 4.28
N SER A 128 18.74 13.88 4.81
CA SER A 128 18.80 14.21 6.24
C SER A 128 17.61 15.08 6.67
N SER A 129 17.19 16.00 5.80
CA SER A 129 15.97 16.78 5.96
C SER A 129 14.73 15.89 6.01
N LEU A 130 14.61 14.93 5.07
CA LEU A 130 13.46 14.01 5.02
C LEU A 130 13.36 13.12 6.26
N LEU A 131 14.49 12.70 6.81
CA LEU A 131 14.58 11.85 8.00
C LEU A 131 14.47 12.62 9.34
N HIS A 132 14.40 13.95 9.31
CA HIS A 132 14.38 14.82 10.49
C HIS A 132 15.58 14.56 11.42
N GLU A 133 16.76 14.37 10.84
CA GLU A 133 17.97 14.19 11.62
C GLU A 133 18.32 15.49 12.37
N PRO A 134 18.96 15.40 13.56
CA PRO A 134 19.40 16.59 14.29
C PRO A 134 20.25 17.50 13.40
N GLY A 135 19.84 18.77 13.26
CA GLY A 135 20.51 19.74 12.39
C GLY A 135 20.02 19.77 10.93
N ALA A 136 18.94 19.06 10.61
CA ALA A 136 18.30 19.08 9.29
C ALA A 136 18.09 20.52 8.76
N PRO A 137 18.56 20.84 7.54
CA PRO A 137 18.54 22.21 7.02
C PRO A 137 17.17 22.68 6.54
N LEU A 138 16.27 21.75 6.17
CA LEU A 138 14.98 22.09 5.58
C LEU A 138 13.79 21.68 6.46
N PRO A 139 12.78 22.55 6.61
CA PRO A 139 11.59 22.23 7.39
C PRO A 139 10.66 21.34 6.56
N VAL A 140 10.61 20.07 6.93
CA VAL A 140 9.60 19.11 6.44
C VAL A 140 8.93 18.47 7.65
N ARG A 141 7.85 17.71 7.46
CA ARG A 141 7.16 17.01 8.54
C ARG A 141 6.94 15.54 8.19
N THR A 142 7.47 14.60 8.98
CA THR A 142 7.16 13.18 8.83
C THR A 142 5.75 12.92 9.39
N VAL A 143 4.86 12.45 8.53
CA VAL A 143 3.46 12.12 8.86
C VAL A 143 3.33 10.67 9.29
N ALA A 144 4.04 9.76 8.63
CA ALA A 144 4.01 8.33 8.94
C ALA A 144 5.32 7.66 8.51
N VAL A 145 5.64 6.54 9.15
CA VAL A 145 6.71 5.63 8.75
C VAL A 145 6.12 4.23 8.70
N ILE A 146 6.24 3.56 7.56
CA ILE A 146 5.69 2.22 7.34
C ILE A 146 6.69 1.33 6.61
N PRO A 147 6.65 0.00 6.81
CA PRO A 147 7.43 -0.92 5.98
C PRO A 147 7.11 -0.76 4.50
N SER A 148 8.12 -0.76 3.63
CA SER A 148 7.94 -0.56 2.19
C SER A 148 7.01 -1.58 1.55
N ALA A 149 6.98 -2.81 2.05
CA ALA A 149 6.06 -3.85 1.61
C ALA A 149 4.58 -3.51 1.87
N GLN A 150 4.29 -2.62 2.84
CA GLN A 150 2.94 -2.23 3.24
C GLN A 150 2.48 -0.92 2.57
N ARG A 151 3.38 -0.17 1.92
CA ARG A 151 3.05 1.17 1.36
C ARG A 151 1.95 1.18 0.32
N TYR A 152 1.82 0.08 -0.43
CA TYR A 152 0.78 -0.08 -1.44
C TYR A 152 -0.49 -0.72 -0.90
N ARG A 153 -0.60 -0.94 0.41
CA ARG A 153 -1.70 -1.70 1.03
C ARG A 153 -2.48 -0.83 2.01
N PRO A 154 -3.17 0.24 1.56
CA PRO A 154 -3.81 1.19 2.47
C PRO A 154 -4.93 0.56 3.31
N LEU A 155 -5.58 -0.49 2.82
CA LEU A 155 -6.66 -1.19 3.54
C LEU A 155 -6.14 -2.26 4.53
N LEU A 156 -4.87 -2.67 4.42
CA LEU A 156 -4.29 -3.74 5.24
C LEU A 156 -4.42 -3.50 6.75
N PRO A 157 -4.12 -2.30 7.31
CA PRO A 157 -4.25 -2.09 8.75
C PRO A 157 -5.67 -2.33 9.26
N TYR A 158 -6.68 -1.89 8.49
CA TYR A 158 -8.08 -2.13 8.84
C TYR A 158 -8.46 -3.60 8.74
N LEU A 159 -8.02 -4.29 7.69
CA LEU A 159 -8.32 -5.71 7.50
C LEU A 159 -7.65 -6.58 8.59
N GLN A 160 -6.44 -6.23 9.01
CA GLN A 160 -5.77 -6.83 10.16
C GLN A 160 -6.55 -6.58 11.46
N PHE A 161 -7.09 -5.37 11.64
CA PHE A 161 -7.89 -5.03 12.82
C PHE A 161 -9.20 -5.82 12.86
N GLN A 162 -9.90 -5.96 11.73
CA GLN A 162 -11.15 -6.72 11.67
C GLN A 162 -10.95 -8.23 11.82
N GLN A 163 -9.82 -8.75 11.34
CA GLN A 163 -9.56 -10.19 11.22
C GLN A 163 -8.13 -10.57 11.63
N PRO A 164 -7.74 -10.34 12.91
CA PRO A 164 -6.34 -10.45 13.35
C PRO A 164 -5.73 -11.84 13.17
N HIS A 165 -6.55 -12.90 13.14
CA HIS A 165 -6.09 -14.29 13.06
C HIS A 165 -6.28 -14.94 11.68
N THR A 166 -7.12 -14.37 10.81
CA THR A 166 -7.50 -14.98 9.53
C THR A 166 -6.99 -14.21 8.32
N TYR A 167 -6.61 -12.94 8.50
CA TYR A 167 -6.18 -12.10 7.39
C TYR A 167 -4.71 -12.28 6.99
N LEU A 168 -3.90 -12.91 7.85
CA LEU A 168 -2.49 -13.19 7.58
C LEU A 168 -2.34 -14.38 6.62
N ARG A 169 -2.63 -14.18 5.33
CA ARG A 169 -2.20 -15.13 4.30
C ARG A 169 -0.71 -14.94 3.96
N PRO A 170 0.05 -16.03 3.79
CA PRO A 170 1.39 -15.95 3.22
C PRO A 170 1.33 -15.45 1.77
N ALA A 171 2.22 -14.51 1.44
CA ALA A 171 2.51 -14.10 0.07
C ALA A 171 3.32 -15.20 -0.66
N PRO A 172 3.24 -15.31 -2.00
CA PRO A 172 2.60 -14.39 -2.93
C PRO A 172 1.10 -14.65 -3.16
N ILE A 173 0.35 -13.59 -3.48
CA ILE A 173 -1.04 -13.70 -3.91
C ILE A 173 -1.11 -14.11 -5.39
N GLU A 174 -1.80 -15.21 -5.66
CA GLU A 174 -1.99 -15.70 -7.02
C GLU A 174 -2.99 -14.83 -7.81
N PRO A 175 -2.74 -14.50 -9.09
CA PRO A 175 -3.64 -13.70 -9.93
C PRO A 175 -5.09 -14.22 -9.97
N MET A 176 -5.28 -15.54 -9.95
CA MET A 176 -6.61 -16.16 -9.94
C MET A 176 -7.41 -15.84 -8.68
N GLU A 177 -6.74 -15.58 -7.56
CA GLU A 177 -7.43 -15.20 -6.32
C GLU A 177 -7.99 -13.79 -6.43
N VAL A 178 -7.19 -12.86 -6.96
CA VAL A 178 -7.63 -11.48 -7.26
C VAL A 178 -8.82 -11.48 -8.22
N GLN A 179 -8.75 -12.28 -9.29
CA GLN A 179 -9.86 -12.44 -10.24
C GLN A 179 -11.14 -12.89 -9.55
N ARG A 180 -11.04 -13.87 -8.66
CA ARG A 180 -12.17 -14.43 -7.92
C ARG A 180 -12.79 -13.43 -6.95
N VAL A 181 -11.97 -12.77 -6.11
CA VAL A 181 -12.50 -11.88 -5.07
C VAL A 181 -13.08 -10.58 -5.64
N LEU A 182 -12.59 -10.11 -6.78
CA LEU A 182 -13.09 -8.90 -7.45
C LEU A 182 -14.03 -9.19 -8.63
N ASN A 183 -14.34 -10.45 -8.93
CA ASN A 183 -15.11 -10.86 -10.12
C ASN A 183 -14.57 -10.22 -11.43
N LEU A 184 -13.25 -10.31 -11.63
CA LEU A 184 -12.55 -9.82 -12.81
C LEU A 184 -12.31 -10.93 -13.83
N ARG A 185 -12.40 -10.57 -15.10
CA ARG A 185 -11.93 -11.42 -16.21
C ARG A 185 -10.40 -11.37 -16.29
N THR A 186 -9.80 -12.39 -16.89
CA THR A 186 -8.34 -12.43 -17.15
C THR A 186 -7.84 -11.22 -17.91
N SER A 187 -8.58 -10.77 -18.94
CA SER A 187 -8.23 -9.58 -19.73
C SER A 187 -8.29 -8.29 -18.91
N GLU A 188 -9.25 -8.18 -17.99
CA GLU A 188 -9.40 -7.01 -17.11
C GLU A 188 -8.23 -6.92 -16.12
N LEU A 189 -7.86 -8.04 -15.48
CA LEU A 189 -6.70 -8.06 -14.59
C LEU A 189 -5.42 -7.72 -15.36
N ASN A 190 -5.21 -8.31 -16.53
CA ASN A 190 -4.04 -8.00 -17.36
C ASN A 190 -3.97 -6.52 -17.75
N GLN A 191 -5.12 -5.88 -18.01
CA GLN A 191 -5.16 -4.45 -18.29
C GLN A 191 -4.81 -3.61 -17.05
N ILE A 192 -5.29 -3.99 -15.86
CA ILE A 192 -4.93 -3.32 -14.60
C ILE A 192 -3.43 -3.41 -14.33
N LEU A 193 -2.85 -4.61 -14.50
CA LEU A 193 -1.41 -4.83 -14.27
C LEU A 193 -0.55 -4.02 -15.26
N ARG A 194 -1.01 -3.83 -16.51
CA ARG A 194 -0.30 -3.02 -17.52
C ARG A 194 -0.52 -1.52 -17.36
N GLY A 195 -1.66 -1.11 -16.82
CA GLY A 195 -2.03 0.31 -16.66
C GLY A 195 -1.43 0.97 -15.42
N SER A 196 -0.72 0.21 -14.58
CA SER A 196 -0.12 0.69 -13.34
C SER A 196 1.40 0.73 -13.43
N ASN A 197 2.00 1.78 -12.87
CA ASN A 197 3.46 1.88 -12.71
C ASN A 197 3.98 1.13 -11.46
N VAL A 198 3.07 0.49 -10.71
CA VAL A 198 3.42 -0.28 -9.51
C VAL A 198 3.83 -1.70 -9.92
N PRO A 199 4.91 -2.27 -9.33
CA PRO A 199 5.28 -3.66 -9.60
C PRO A 199 4.11 -4.62 -9.38
N ALA A 200 4.06 -5.71 -10.15
CA ALA A 200 2.90 -6.60 -10.19
C ALA A 200 2.56 -7.21 -8.82
N GLU A 201 3.56 -7.68 -8.07
CA GLU A 201 3.36 -8.31 -6.75
C GLU A 201 2.68 -7.37 -5.73
N PRO A 202 3.20 -6.17 -5.42
CA PRO A 202 2.51 -5.26 -4.50
C PRO A 202 1.14 -4.81 -5.03
N LEU A 203 0.97 -4.70 -6.34
CA LEU A 203 -0.32 -4.39 -6.94
C LEU A 203 -1.33 -5.53 -6.73
N LEU A 204 -0.93 -6.79 -6.89
CA LEU A 204 -1.79 -7.95 -6.62
C LEU A 204 -2.21 -8.00 -5.14
N ASN A 205 -1.28 -7.76 -4.23
CA ASN A 205 -1.58 -7.65 -2.79
C ASN A 205 -2.61 -6.55 -2.53
N ARG A 206 -2.42 -5.35 -3.10
CA ARG A 206 -3.37 -4.22 -2.97
C ARG A 206 -4.76 -4.56 -3.51
N LEU A 207 -4.84 -5.17 -4.69
CA LEU A 207 -6.12 -5.57 -5.30
C LEU A 207 -6.82 -6.66 -4.48
N TYR A 208 -6.05 -7.60 -3.92
CA TYR A 208 -6.59 -8.60 -3.02
C TYR A 208 -7.18 -7.97 -1.75
N ASP A 209 -6.48 -7.03 -1.13
CA ASP A 209 -6.97 -6.28 0.03
C ASP A 209 -8.28 -5.57 -0.28
N LEU A 210 -8.35 -4.91 -1.44
CA LEU A 210 -9.56 -4.26 -1.91
C LEU A 210 -10.69 -5.29 -2.10
N GLY A 211 -10.42 -6.44 -2.71
CA GLY A 211 -11.40 -7.51 -2.87
C GLY A 211 -11.92 -8.07 -1.55
N MET A 212 -11.03 -8.26 -0.57
CA MET A 212 -11.39 -8.71 0.78
C MET A 212 -12.23 -7.66 1.51
N PHE A 213 -11.88 -6.38 1.39
CA PHE A 213 -12.67 -5.30 1.95
C PHE A 213 -14.08 -5.28 1.34
N LEU A 214 -14.17 -5.32 0.01
CA LEU A 214 -15.46 -5.24 -0.68
C LEU A 214 -16.33 -6.47 -0.39
N THR A 215 -15.78 -7.68 -0.38
CA THR A 215 -16.53 -8.90 -0.03
C THR A 215 -16.98 -8.91 1.43
N GLY A 216 -16.26 -8.23 2.33
CA GLY A 216 -16.65 -8.07 3.74
C GLY A 216 -17.79 -7.05 3.97
N HIS A 217 -17.97 -6.08 3.07
CA HIS A 217 -18.96 -4.99 3.22
C HIS A 217 -20.15 -5.10 2.26
N PHE A 218 -20.01 -5.85 1.17
CA PHE A 218 -21.04 -6.00 0.14
C PHE A 218 -21.28 -7.48 -0.15
N ALA A 219 -22.54 -7.81 -0.47
CA ALA A 219 -22.91 -9.17 -0.86
C ALA A 219 -22.12 -9.59 -2.13
N PRO A 220 -21.51 -10.81 -2.17
CA PRO A 220 -20.65 -11.25 -3.27
C PRO A 220 -21.29 -11.14 -4.66
N GLU A 221 -22.59 -11.41 -4.77
CA GLU A 221 -23.39 -11.33 -5.99
C GLU A 221 -23.47 -9.91 -6.57
N HIS A 222 -23.30 -8.88 -5.74
CA HIS A 222 -23.34 -7.48 -6.16
C HIS A 222 -21.98 -6.94 -6.62
N LEU A 223 -20.88 -7.63 -6.32
CA LEU A 223 -19.54 -7.12 -6.62
C LEU A 223 -19.31 -6.90 -8.11
N TYR A 224 -19.78 -7.81 -8.97
CA TYR A 224 -19.65 -7.66 -10.41
C TYR A 224 -20.31 -6.36 -10.91
N ALA A 225 -21.51 -6.05 -10.39
CA ALA A 225 -22.26 -4.85 -10.72
C ALA A 225 -21.64 -3.60 -10.09
N LEU A 226 -21.22 -3.67 -8.83
CA LEU A 226 -20.54 -2.57 -8.12
C LEU A 226 -19.29 -2.10 -8.88
N MET A 227 -18.50 -3.04 -9.39
CA MET A 227 -17.27 -2.72 -10.13
C MET A 227 -17.52 -1.93 -11.44
N ARG A 228 -18.69 -2.09 -12.06
CA ARG A 228 -18.99 -1.58 -13.42
C ARG A 228 -20.05 -0.47 -13.44
N ARG A 229 -20.76 -0.25 -12.35
CA ARG A 229 -21.74 0.85 -12.23
C ARG A 229 -21.03 2.18 -12.01
N PRO A 230 -21.72 3.30 -12.28
CA PRO A 230 -21.21 4.64 -11.97
C PRO A 230 -20.75 4.76 -10.52
N TRP A 231 -19.46 5.01 -10.34
CA TRP A 231 -18.79 5.29 -9.09
C TRP A 231 -18.78 6.79 -8.83
N ARG A 232 -19.75 7.26 -8.01
CA ARG A 232 -19.98 8.69 -7.78
C ARG A 232 -18.74 9.45 -7.33
N TYR A 233 -17.91 8.84 -6.48
CA TYR A 233 -16.69 9.49 -6.02
C TYR A 233 -15.71 9.74 -7.19
N GLY A 234 -15.52 8.78 -8.08
CA GLY A 234 -14.72 8.96 -9.30
C GLY A 234 -15.28 10.07 -10.21
N GLN A 235 -16.61 10.11 -10.37
CA GLN A 235 -17.30 11.15 -11.14
C GLN A 235 -17.10 12.55 -10.55
N GLN A 236 -17.22 12.70 -9.24
CA GLN A 236 -17.05 13.98 -8.54
C GLN A 236 -15.61 14.47 -8.58
N GLN A 237 -14.63 13.57 -8.38
CA GLN A 237 -13.22 13.94 -8.37
C GLN A 237 -12.67 14.20 -9.78
N HIS A 238 -13.21 13.54 -10.81
CA HIS A 238 -12.76 13.64 -12.19
C HIS A 238 -13.94 13.74 -13.19
N PRO A 239 -14.71 14.84 -13.17
CA PRO A 239 -15.94 14.96 -13.97
C PRO A 239 -15.70 14.86 -15.48
N HIS A 240 -14.53 15.29 -15.95
CA HIS A 240 -14.14 15.27 -17.37
C HIS A 240 -13.41 13.99 -17.81
N GLN A 241 -13.28 12.98 -16.94
CA GLN A 241 -12.59 11.73 -17.25
C GLN A 241 -13.54 10.53 -17.10
N PRO A 242 -14.39 10.24 -18.11
CA PRO A 242 -15.41 9.19 -18.03
C PRO A 242 -14.82 7.80 -17.76
N LEU A 243 -13.57 7.57 -18.13
CA LEU A 243 -12.83 6.33 -17.87
C LEU A 243 -12.60 6.08 -16.36
N LEU A 244 -12.69 7.11 -15.52
CA LEU A 244 -12.57 7.00 -14.05
C LEU A 244 -13.94 6.98 -13.35
N HIS A 245 -15.04 6.89 -14.10
CA HIS A 245 -16.40 6.95 -13.54
C HIS A 245 -16.91 5.59 -13.04
N THR A 246 -16.10 4.54 -13.08
CA THR A 246 -16.41 3.22 -12.51
C THR A 246 -15.22 2.73 -11.69
N MET A 247 -15.43 1.81 -10.73
CA MET A 247 -14.32 1.24 -9.97
C MET A 247 -13.36 0.46 -10.89
N LEU A 248 -13.89 -0.34 -11.82
CA LEU A 248 -13.06 -1.06 -12.80
C LEU A 248 -12.24 -0.09 -13.66
N GLY A 249 -12.86 1.00 -14.12
CA GLY A 249 -12.18 2.04 -14.87
C GLY A 249 -11.07 2.72 -14.07
N CYS A 250 -11.30 3.00 -12.78
CA CYS A 250 -10.28 3.50 -11.87
C CYS A 250 -9.09 2.53 -11.77
N LEU A 251 -9.32 1.23 -11.60
CA LEU A 251 -8.24 0.23 -11.55
C LEU A 251 -7.47 0.15 -12.86
N GLN A 252 -8.16 0.10 -14.01
CA GLN A 252 -7.56 -0.02 -15.34
C GLN A 252 -6.68 1.17 -15.73
N HIS A 253 -6.93 2.34 -15.14
CA HIS A 253 -6.18 3.57 -15.39
C HIS A 253 -5.23 3.93 -14.24
N GLY A 254 -4.86 2.95 -13.40
CA GLY A 254 -3.86 3.13 -12.36
C GLY A 254 -4.31 4.06 -11.22
N ARG A 255 -5.62 4.17 -10.98
CA ARG A 255 -6.24 5.01 -9.93
C ARG A 255 -6.99 4.21 -8.86
N PRO A 256 -6.40 3.16 -8.25
CA PRO A 256 -7.04 2.44 -7.14
C PRO A 256 -7.32 3.33 -5.92
N ASP A 257 -6.59 4.45 -5.77
CA ASP A 257 -6.80 5.45 -4.72
C ASP A 257 -8.22 6.05 -4.73
N LEU A 258 -8.85 6.15 -5.90
CA LEU A 258 -10.24 6.64 -6.03
C LEU A 258 -11.29 5.67 -5.48
N ILE A 259 -10.91 4.43 -5.20
CA ILE A 259 -11.77 3.41 -4.61
C ILE A 259 -11.44 3.27 -3.12
N GLU A 260 -10.15 3.17 -2.81
CA GLU A 260 -9.67 2.91 -1.46
C GLU A 260 -9.93 4.06 -0.49
N ARG A 261 -9.86 5.33 -0.93
CA ARG A 261 -10.15 6.47 -0.07
C ARG A 261 -11.59 6.41 0.48
N PRO A 262 -12.64 6.27 -0.35
CA PRO A 262 -13.99 6.02 0.14
C PRO A 262 -14.12 4.76 1.00
N CYS A 263 -13.44 3.66 0.63
CA CYS A 263 -13.43 2.45 1.45
C CYS A 263 -12.88 2.72 2.86
N LEU A 264 -11.78 3.45 2.98
CA LEU A 264 -11.21 3.85 4.28
C LEU A 264 -12.14 4.75 5.09
N LEU A 265 -12.88 5.66 4.45
CA LEU A 265 -13.87 6.51 5.13
C LEU A 265 -15.02 5.66 5.68
N ILE A 266 -15.53 4.71 4.89
CA ILE A 266 -16.52 3.72 5.35
C ILE A 266 -15.96 2.91 6.52
N ALA A 267 -14.71 2.44 6.41
CA ALA A 267 -14.04 1.62 7.39
C ALA A 267 -13.85 2.32 8.75
N THR A 268 -13.55 3.61 8.72
CA THR A 268 -13.24 4.42 9.91
C THR A 268 -14.47 5.11 10.50
N GLY A 269 -15.64 5.01 9.85
CA GLY A 269 -16.86 5.69 10.28
C GLY A 269 -16.80 7.21 10.14
N HIS A 270 -15.83 7.75 9.38
CA HIS A 270 -15.78 9.17 9.08
C HIS A 270 -16.81 9.52 8.00
N GLU A 271 -17.63 10.54 8.27
CA GLU A 271 -18.53 11.09 7.26
C GLU A 271 -17.70 11.57 6.06
N MET A 272 -18.11 11.14 4.86
CA MET A 272 -17.54 11.66 3.63
C MET A 272 -17.80 13.17 3.62
N PRO A 273 -16.76 14.03 3.52
CA PRO A 273 -16.98 15.45 3.31
C PRO A 273 -17.62 15.57 1.92
N PHE A 274 -18.94 15.57 1.87
CA PHE A 274 -19.66 15.98 0.69
C PHE A 274 -19.28 17.44 0.51
N ALA A 275 -18.44 17.71 -0.48
CA ALA A 275 -18.18 19.07 -0.92
C ALA A 275 -19.55 19.64 -1.29
N HIS A 276 -20.10 20.51 -0.43
CA HIS A 276 -21.21 21.38 -0.77
C HIS A 276 -20.70 22.24 -1.93
N GLN A 277 -21.01 21.82 -3.15
CA GLN A 277 -20.94 22.62 -4.36
C GLN A 277 -22.30 23.26 -4.59
#